data_AF-A0A3B3IM69-F1
#
_entry.id   AF-A0A3B3IM69-F1
#
_cell.length_a   1.000
_cell.length_b   1.000
_cell.length_c   1.000
_cell.angle_alpha   90.00
_cell.angle_beta   90.00
_cell.angle_gamma   90.00
#
_symmetry.space_group_name_H-M   'P 1'
#
loop_
_entity.id
_entity.type
_entity.pdbx_description
1 polymer ?
#
loop_
_entity_poly.entity_id
_entity_poly.type
_entity_poly.pdbx_seq_one_letter_code
_entity_poly.pdbx_strand_id
1 'polypeptide(L)'
;MENISYEDLQVLLKENQNLVLVDVRSKGEVDNGHIPGSINIPLDTVESAFKLPPEDFKSKYGKTKPEKDSQDLVFHCQMGRRGETATKQARQLGYSKARNYAGGYMEWSKKQNK
;
A
#
# COMPACT_ATOMS: atom_id res chain seq x y z
N MET A 1 0.20 0.33 15.63
CA MET A 1 0.22 0.22 14.16
C MET A 1 -0.66 -0.94 13.81
N GLU A 2 -1.55 -0.81 12.82
CA GLU A 2 -2.53 -1.85 12.53
C GLU A 2 -2.01 -2.73 11.38
N ASN A 3 -1.91 -4.04 11.63
CA ASN A 3 -1.52 -5.01 10.62
C ASN A 3 -2.78 -5.76 10.17
N ILE A 4 -2.90 -6.00 8.86
CA ILE A 4 -3.98 -6.80 8.29
C ILE A 4 -3.43 -8.13 7.79
N SER A 5 -4.29 -9.15 7.74
CA SER A 5 -3.96 -10.49 7.25
C SER A 5 -4.20 -10.60 5.75
N TYR A 6 -3.77 -11.70 5.14
CA TYR A 6 -4.09 -12.00 3.74
C TYR A 6 -5.61 -12.02 3.47
N GLU A 7 -6.37 -12.61 4.39
CA GLU A 7 -7.83 -12.71 4.30
C GLU A 7 -8.49 -11.34 4.36
N ASP A 8 -8.08 -10.48 5.30
CA ASP A 8 -8.54 -9.09 5.38
C ASP A 8 -8.23 -8.33 4.09
N LEU A 9 -7.01 -8.48 3.56
CA LEU A 9 -6.63 -7.82 2.31
C LEU A 9 -7.48 -8.30 1.13
N GLN A 10 -7.79 -9.59 1.05
CA GLN A 10 -8.68 -10.15 0.01
C GLN A 10 -10.09 -9.58 0.09
N VAL A 11 -10.64 -9.45 1.31
CA VAL A 11 -11.95 -8.83 1.53
C VAL A 11 -11.93 -7.37 1.09
N LEU A 12 -10.92 -6.60 1.53
CA LEU A 12 -10.76 -5.20 1.13
C LEU A 12 -10.60 -5.01 -0.38
N LEU A 13 -9.86 -5.89 -1.05
CA LEU A 13 -9.69 -5.84 -2.51
C LEU A 13 -11.00 -6.10 -3.27
N LYS A 14 -11.92 -6.89 -2.68
CA LYS A 14 -13.22 -7.24 -3.28
C LYS A 14 -14.31 -6.23 -2.96
N GLU A 15 -14.36 -5.76 -1.72
CA GLU A 15 -15.46 -4.93 -1.21
C GLU A 15 -15.17 -3.42 -1.29
N ASN A 16 -13.89 -3.01 -1.16
CA ASN A 16 -13.52 -1.59 -1.15
C ASN A 16 -12.88 -1.16 -2.47
N GLN A 17 -13.69 -0.62 -3.37
CA GLN A 17 -13.20 -0.04 -4.63
C GLN A 17 -12.28 1.18 -4.42
N ASN A 18 -12.42 1.85 -3.27
CA ASN A 18 -11.59 2.99 -2.88
C ASN A 18 -10.28 2.59 -2.17
N LEU A 19 -10.00 1.28 -2.05
CA LEU A 19 -8.76 0.80 -1.45
C LEU A 19 -7.55 1.33 -2.23
N VAL A 20 -6.65 1.97 -1.48
CA VAL A 20 -5.33 2.40 -1.92
C VAL A 20 -4.32 1.43 -1.33
N LEU A 21 -4.03 0.37 -2.09
CA LEU A 21 -2.99 -0.58 -1.78
C LEU A 21 -1.65 -0.10 -2.34
N VAL A 22 -0.68 0.15 -1.49
CA VAL A 22 0.62 0.72 -1.85
C VAL A 22 1.71 -0.34 -1.72
N ASP A 23 2.35 -0.65 -2.85
CA ASP A 23 3.53 -1.50 -2.92
C ASP A 23 4.79 -0.65 -2.80
N VAL A 24 5.51 -0.81 -1.68
CA VAL A 24 6.71 -0.02 -1.38
C VAL A 24 8.03 -0.65 -1.82
N ARG A 25 7.93 -1.72 -2.63
CA ARG A 25 9.08 -2.35 -3.26
C ARG A 25 9.64 -1.49 -4.41
N SER A 26 10.82 -1.87 -4.88
CA SER A 26 11.42 -1.24 -6.06
C SER A 26 10.64 -1.64 -7.31
N LYS A 27 10.64 -0.76 -8.33
CA LYS A 27 9.94 -1.01 -9.60
C LYS A 27 10.33 -2.35 -10.25
N GLY A 28 11.60 -2.76 -10.18
CA GLY A 28 12.04 -4.05 -10.69
C GLY A 28 11.41 -5.25 -9.97
N GLU A 29 11.16 -5.16 -8.66
CA GLU A 29 10.45 -6.22 -7.92
C GLU A 29 8.97 -6.31 -8.32
N VAL A 30 8.33 -5.16 -8.55
CA VAL A 30 6.92 -5.05 -8.96
C VAL A 30 6.70 -5.55 -10.39
N ASP A 31 7.68 -5.34 -11.26
CA ASP A 31 7.67 -5.81 -12.65
C ASP A 31 7.68 -7.35 -12.75
N ASN A 32 8.39 -8.01 -11.82
CA ASN A 32 8.38 -9.47 -11.68
C ASN A 32 7.07 -10.01 -11.09
N GLY A 33 6.18 -9.14 -10.61
CA GLY A 33 4.87 -9.49 -10.11
C GLY A 33 4.46 -8.63 -8.93
N HIS A 34 3.17 -8.32 -8.87
CA HIS A 34 2.57 -7.44 -7.88
C HIS A 34 1.14 -7.84 -7.57
N ILE A 35 0.61 -7.29 -6.48
CA ILE A 35 -0.78 -7.52 -6.08
C ILE A 35 -1.69 -6.73 -7.03
N PRO A 36 -2.69 -7.35 -7.67
CA PRO A 36 -3.59 -6.65 -8.56
C PRO A 36 -4.28 -5.47 -7.87
N GLY A 37 -4.29 -4.31 -8.54
CA GLY A 37 -4.88 -3.08 -8.02
C GLY A 37 -3.99 -2.28 -7.06
N SER A 38 -2.77 -2.76 -6.75
CA SER A 38 -1.78 -1.97 -6.01
C SER A 38 -1.11 -0.92 -6.89
N ILE A 39 -0.69 0.18 -6.26
CA ILE A 39 0.16 1.21 -6.86
C ILE A 39 1.58 1.09 -6.31
N ASN A 40 2.58 1.25 -7.17
CA ASN A 40 3.97 1.22 -6.71
C ASN A 40 4.41 2.61 -6.25
N ILE A 41 4.72 2.73 -4.95
CA ILE A 41 5.35 3.91 -4.36
C ILE A 41 6.53 3.42 -3.52
N PRO A 42 7.75 3.36 -4.09
CA PRO A 42 8.94 2.92 -3.38
C PRO A 42 9.11 3.64 -2.04
N LEU A 43 9.56 2.92 -1.01
CA LEU A 43 9.67 3.43 0.37
C LEU A 43 10.31 4.82 0.46
N ASP A 44 11.38 5.05 -0.30
CA ASP A 44 12.11 6.32 -0.33
C ASP A 44 11.25 7.51 -0.79
N THR A 45 10.26 7.24 -1.65
CA THR A 45 9.37 8.24 -2.24
C THR A 45 8.02 8.37 -1.54
N VAL A 46 7.71 7.50 -0.56
CA VAL A 46 6.41 7.48 0.14
C VAL A 46 6.13 8.84 0.76
N GLU A 47 7.08 9.39 1.52
CA GLU A 47 6.85 10.67 2.19
C GLU A 47 6.52 11.79 1.20
N SER A 48 7.32 11.92 0.13
CA SER A 48 7.09 12.93 -0.92
C SER A 48 5.77 12.69 -1.66
N ALA A 49 5.44 11.44 -1.99
CA ALA A 49 4.21 11.09 -2.69
C ALA A 49 2.97 11.48 -1.89
N PHE A 50 2.95 11.22 -0.58
CA PHE A 50 1.83 11.57 0.29
C PHE A 50 1.79 13.05 0.67
N LYS A 51 2.87 13.82 0.42
CA LYS A 51 2.88 15.29 0.51
C LYS A 51 2.33 15.98 -0.75
N LEU A 52 2.28 15.31 -1.90
CA LEU A 52 1.72 15.86 -3.15
C LEU A 52 0.24 16.26 -2.98
N PRO A 53 -0.24 17.28 -3.69
CA PRO A 53 -1.67 17.56 -3.74
C PRO A 53 -2.46 16.38 -4.35
N PRO A 54 -3.74 16.22 -4.03
CA PRO A 54 -4.55 15.08 -4.46
C PRO A 54 -4.65 14.95 -5.99
N GLU A 55 -4.58 16.07 -6.72
CA GLU A 55 -4.61 16.11 -8.18
C GLU A 55 -3.33 15.49 -8.79
N ASP A 56 -2.15 15.92 -8.34
CA ASP A 56 -0.87 15.33 -8.73
C ASP A 56 -0.76 13.85 -8.35
N PHE A 57 -1.22 13.49 -7.15
CA PHE A 57 -1.21 12.09 -6.72
C PHE A 57 -2.05 11.22 -7.67
N LYS A 58 -3.24 11.69 -8.05
CA LYS A 58 -4.11 11.00 -9.01
C LYS A 58 -3.49 10.95 -10.40
N SER A 59 -2.89 12.04 -10.86
CA SER A 59 -2.22 12.07 -12.17
C SER A 59 -1.01 11.14 -12.23
N LYS A 60 -0.27 10.99 -11.13
CA LYS A 60 0.96 10.21 -11.07
C LYS A 60 0.73 8.72 -10.84
N TYR A 61 -0.25 8.37 -9.99
CA TYR A 61 -0.49 6.99 -9.56
C TYR A 61 -1.82 6.42 -10.07
N GLY A 62 -2.65 7.21 -10.75
CA GLY A 62 -3.95 6.77 -11.28
C GLY A 62 -5.00 6.46 -10.20
N LYS A 63 -4.71 6.77 -8.94
CA LYS A 63 -5.58 6.50 -7.79
C LYS A 63 -5.94 7.79 -7.08
N THR A 64 -7.17 7.89 -6.60
CA THR A 64 -7.58 8.99 -5.73
C THR A 64 -6.76 8.93 -4.44
N LYS A 65 -6.19 10.07 -4.04
CA LYS A 65 -5.45 10.18 -2.79
C LYS A 65 -6.38 9.83 -1.62
N PRO A 66 -6.00 8.89 -0.74
CA PRO A 66 -6.87 8.50 0.36
C PRO A 66 -7.01 9.66 1.35
N GLU A 67 -8.13 9.67 2.06
CA GLU A 67 -8.36 10.61 3.16
C GLU A 67 -7.44 10.27 4.35
N LYS A 68 -7.05 11.29 5.12
CA LYS A 68 -6.16 11.12 6.27
C LYS A 68 -6.74 10.23 7.37
N ASP A 69 -8.06 10.23 7.53
CA ASP A 69 -8.76 9.40 8.53
C ASP A 69 -9.35 8.10 7.95
N SER A 70 -9.01 7.76 6.70
CA SER A 70 -9.53 6.54 6.06
C SER A 70 -8.69 5.31 6.40
N GLN A 71 -9.36 4.18 6.63
CA GLN A 71 -8.73 2.86 6.76
C GLN A 71 -8.35 2.26 5.40
N ASP A 72 -8.75 2.87 4.29
CA ASP A 72 -8.56 2.35 2.93
C ASP A 72 -7.11 2.51 2.43
N LEU A 73 -6.19 2.96 3.29
CA LEU A 73 -4.77 3.03 2.97
C LEU A 73 -4.02 1.84 3.59
N VAL A 74 -3.54 0.95 2.72
CA VAL A 74 -2.78 -0.24 3.11
C VAL A 74 -1.41 -0.21 2.43
N PHE A 75 -0.35 -0.42 3.20
CA PHE A 75 1.01 -0.57 2.69
C PHE A 75 1.46 -2.01 2.74
N HIS A 76 2.26 -2.43 1.77
CA HIS A 76 2.93 -3.72 1.81
C HIS A 76 4.30 -3.66 1.13
N CYS A 77 5.17 -4.62 1.44
CA CYS A 77 6.42 -4.81 0.70
C CYS A 77 6.62 -6.28 0.33
N GLN A 78 7.87 -6.74 0.21
CA GLN A 78 8.18 -8.15 -0.03
C GLN A 78 7.86 -9.04 1.18
N MET A 79 8.24 -8.60 2.40
CA MET A 79 8.19 -9.39 3.65
C MET A 79 7.79 -8.54 4.87
N GLY A 80 6.92 -7.55 4.69
CA GLY A 80 6.39 -6.70 5.77
C GLY A 80 7.28 -5.56 6.28
N ARG A 81 8.61 -5.72 6.43
CA ARG A 81 9.49 -4.70 7.09
C ARG A 81 9.41 -3.29 6.48
N ARG A 82 9.62 -3.19 5.16
CA ARG A 82 9.52 -1.90 4.44
C ARG A 82 8.09 -1.34 4.48
N GLY A 83 7.07 -2.20 4.45
CA GLY A 83 5.67 -1.80 4.57
C GLY A 83 5.38 -1.11 5.90
N GLU A 84 5.90 -1.67 6.99
CA GLU A 84 5.82 -1.05 8.33
C GLU A 84 6.43 0.36 8.35
N THR A 85 7.63 0.54 7.79
CA THR A 85 8.28 1.85 7.74
C THR A 85 7.42 2.86 6.97
N ALA A 86 6.87 2.46 5.81
CA ALA A 86 6.00 3.32 5.02
C ALA A 86 4.70 3.68 5.75
N THR A 87 4.09 2.72 6.45
CA THR A 87 2.90 2.98 7.29
C THR A 87 3.21 4.00 8.39
N LYS A 88 4.39 3.91 9.01
CA LYS A 88 4.84 4.88 10.02
C LYS A 88 4.99 6.28 9.41
N GLN A 89 5.65 6.39 8.25
CA GLN A 89 5.79 7.67 7.53
C GLN A 89 4.43 8.28 7.17
N ALA A 90 3.51 7.48 6.62
CA ALA A 90 2.17 7.95 6.30
C ALA A 90 1.41 8.43 7.55
N ARG A 91 1.48 7.69 8.67
CA ARG A 91 0.87 8.10 9.94
C ARG A 91 1.41 9.45 10.45
N GLN A 92 2.71 9.69 10.29
CA GLN A 92 3.33 10.99 10.64
C GLN A 92 2.80 12.14 9.77
N LEU A 93 2.35 11.87 8.55
CA LEU A 93 1.71 12.85 7.66
C LEU A 93 0.21 13.05 7.96
N GLY A 94 -0.31 12.40 9.00
CA GLY A 94 -1.70 12.49 9.44
C GLY A 94 -2.58 11.32 8.99
N TYR A 95 -2.03 10.30 8.30
CA TYR A 95 -2.78 9.09 7.93
C TYR A 95 -2.95 8.14 9.13
N SER A 96 -3.71 8.57 10.13
CA SER A 96 -3.88 7.92 11.44
C SER A 96 -4.27 6.45 11.34
N LYS A 97 -5.13 6.13 10.36
CA LYS A 97 -5.72 4.82 10.12
C LYS A 97 -5.00 3.99 9.06
N ALA A 98 -3.83 4.41 8.59
CA ALA A 98 -3.03 3.60 7.67
C ALA A 98 -2.69 2.23 8.28
N ARG A 99 -2.78 1.19 7.46
CA ARG A 99 -2.57 -0.22 7.82
C ARG A 99 -1.40 -0.83 7.05
N ASN A 100 -0.82 -1.89 7.60
CA ASN A 100 0.27 -2.63 6.98
C ASN A 100 -0.15 -4.07 6.71
N TYR A 101 0.09 -4.57 5.50
CA TYR A 101 -0.01 -5.99 5.21
C TYR A 101 1.34 -6.66 5.47
N ALA A 102 1.47 -7.28 6.65
CA ALA A 102 2.72 -7.84 7.14
C ALA A 102 3.19 -9.07 6.35
N GLY A 103 2.27 -9.85 5.78
CA GLY A 103 2.60 -11.02 4.94
C GLY A 103 3.35 -10.65 3.67
N GLY A 104 3.16 -9.42 3.18
CA GLY A 104 3.83 -8.91 1.99
C GLY A 104 3.53 -9.69 0.72
N TYR A 105 4.23 -9.34 -0.35
CA TYR A 105 4.07 -9.99 -1.65
C TYR A 105 4.45 -11.47 -1.62
N MET A 106 5.39 -11.88 -0.76
CA MET A 106 5.81 -13.27 -0.65
C MET A 106 4.66 -14.19 -0.19
N GLU A 107 3.94 -13.81 0.87
CA GLU A 107 2.78 -14.57 1.32
C GLU A 107 1.66 -14.55 0.26
N TRP A 108 1.41 -13.39 -0.34
CA TRP A 108 0.42 -13.25 -1.40
C TRP A 108 0.72 -14.18 -2.59
N SER A 109 1.96 -14.20 -3.10
CA SER A 109 2.35 -15.02 -4.26
C SER A 109 2.19 -16.50 -3.95
N LYS A 110 2.66 -16.91 -2.76
CA LYS A 110 2.54 -18.29 -2.28
C LYS A 110 1.07 -18.74 -2.18
N LYS A 111 0.18 -17.88 -1.67
CA LYS A 111 -1.26 -18.17 -1.55
C LYS A 111 -1.99 -18.18 -2.89
N GLN A 112 -1.51 -17.41 -3.85
CA GLN A 112 -2.06 -17.33 -5.21
C GLN A 112 -1.51 -18.41 -6.14
N ASN A 113 -0.67 -19.31 -5.61
CA ASN A 113 -0.05 -20.40 -6.36
C ASN A 113 0.75 -19.90 -7.58
N LYS A 114 1.35 -18.70 -7.44
CA LYS A 114 2.25 -18.07 -8.41
C LYS A 114 3.69 -18.21 -7.96
#